data_AF-A0A951CUI4-F1
#
_entry.id   AF-A0A951CUI4-F1
#
_cell.length_a   1.000
_cell.length_b   1.000
_cell.length_c   1.000
_cell.angle_alpha   90.00
_cell.angle_beta   90.00
_cell.angle_gamma   90.00
#
_symmetry.space_group_name_H-M   'P 1'
#
loop_
_entity.id
_entity.type
_entity.pdbx_description
1 polymer ?
#
loop_
_entity_poly.entity_id
_entity_poly.type
_entity_poly.pdbx_seq_one_letter_code
_entity_poly.pdbx_strand_id
1 'polypeptide(L)'
;MHVLDEAWETFKREYDAACTQAARAARCQLTNELNQSLRRLRQYHSESDWVSTLIDVGSRFVQQIALFSLNAGVVSLRGQHKLNLPERFSFPISSAGAFASAVETKDPVVSLRTPSEVTEALSLPSDEERAHVLPIVNENRVVALLFAADQEYMDVNALELLAGMASLVLERRGNVGLHTHIAAPARSQEPTRDAVEVREDVTPLVSSNGVSASARSSAKPELPSWADLSEEQRTLHIQAQRFSRVTVAEMQLARPEACRSGREQANLYMFLKSEIDAARKTYRTQFMTIPSMVDYLHLELVRTAAEGDELKLGAEYPGQLV
;
A
#
# COMPACT_ATOMS: atom_id res chain seq x y z
N MET A 1 5.81 -55.85 -25.31
CA MET A 1 5.11 -54.55 -25.31
C MET A 1 5.21 -53.91 -23.92
N HIS A 2 4.80 -54.60 -22.85
CA HIS A 2 4.86 -54.11 -21.44
C HIS A 2 6.16 -53.43 -20.95
N VAL A 3 7.35 -53.91 -21.31
CA VAL A 3 8.62 -53.34 -20.82
C VAL A 3 8.90 -51.95 -21.42
N LEU A 4 8.48 -51.72 -22.66
CA LEU A 4 8.64 -50.40 -23.31
C LEU A 4 7.67 -49.38 -22.71
N ASP A 5 6.47 -49.83 -22.32
CA ASP A 5 5.47 -48.97 -21.66
C ASP A 5 5.94 -48.55 -20.26
N GLU A 6 6.53 -49.47 -19.49
CA GLU A 6 7.08 -49.18 -18.16
C GLU A 6 8.33 -48.26 -18.23
N ALA A 7 9.21 -48.49 -19.20
CA ALA A 7 10.35 -47.61 -19.46
C ALA A 7 9.89 -46.20 -19.89
N TRP A 8 8.87 -46.10 -20.73
CA TRP A 8 8.28 -44.84 -21.16
C TRP A 8 7.62 -44.07 -20.00
N GLU A 9 6.85 -44.74 -19.15
CA GLU A 9 6.24 -44.10 -17.97
C GLU A 9 7.29 -43.68 -16.93
N THR A 10 8.40 -44.40 -16.83
CA THR A 10 9.53 -44.00 -15.97
C THR A 10 10.23 -42.77 -16.52
N PHE A 11 10.54 -42.75 -17.82
CA PHE A 11 11.10 -41.58 -18.49
C PHE A 11 10.20 -40.35 -18.34
N LYS A 12 8.88 -40.51 -18.53
CA LYS A 12 7.90 -39.42 -18.37
C LYS A 12 7.91 -38.86 -16.95
N ARG A 13 7.92 -39.72 -15.93
CA ARG A 13 8.01 -39.28 -14.52
C ARG A 13 9.30 -38.54 -14.22
N GLU A 14 10.43 -39.02 -14.73
CA GLU A 14 11.72 -38.36 -14.56
C GLU A 14 11.77 -37.01 -15.27
N TYR A 15 11.22 -36.92 -16.48
CA TYR A 15 11.08 -35.68 -17.22
C TYR A 15 10.19 -34.66 -16.48
N ASP A 16 9.02 -35.07 -16.01
CA ASP A 16 8.11 -34.20 -15.24
C ASP A 16 8.74 -33.72 -13.93
N ALA A 17 9.50 -34.59 -13.24
CA ALA A 17 10.25 -34.24 -12.05
C ALA A 17 11.35 -33.21 -12.37
N ALA A 18 12.11 -33.40 -13.45
CA ALA A 18 13.13 -32.47 -13.90
C ALA A 18 12.53 -31.10 -14.27
N CYS A 19 11.40 -31.08 -15.00
CA CYS A 19 10.67 -29.85 -15.32
C CYS A 19 10.21 -29.12 -14.05
N THR A 20 9.66 -29.84 -13.08
CA THR A 20 9.21 -29.28 -11.80
C THR A 20 10.39 -28.70 -11.00
N GLN A 21 11.51 -29.41 -10.96
CA GLN A 21 12.73 -28.96 -10.31
C GLN A 21 13.29 -27.69 -10.96
N ALA A 22 13.35 -27.66 -12.30
CA ALA A 22 13.81 -26.50 -13.06
C ALA A 22 12.92 -25.27 -12.81
N ALA A 23 11.59 -25.44 -12.83
CA ALA A 23 10.64 -24.37 -12.54
C ALA A 23 10.75 -23.86 -11.09
N ARG A 24 11.01 -24.73 -10.12
CA ARG A 24 11.28 -24.32 -8.73
C ARG A 24 12.58 -23.55 -8.63
N ALA A 25 13.67 -24.05 -9.23
CA ALA A 25 14.96 -23.39 -9.22
C ALA A 25 14.89 -21.98 -9.83
N ALA A 26 14.23 -21.83 -10.98
CA ALA A 26 14.05 -20.54 -11.66
C ALA A 26 13.31 -19.52 -10.77
N ARG A 27 12.20 -19.92 -10.13
CA ARG A 27 11.46 -19.04 -9.21
C ARG A 27 12.29 -18.62 -7.99
N CYS A 28 13.06 -19.53 -7.41
CA CYS A 28 13.95 -19.23 -6.30
C CYS A 28 15.06 -18.27 -6.72
N GLN A 29 15.65 -18.46 -7.90
CA GLN A 29 16.66 -17.57 -8.46
C GLN A 29 16.09 -16.16 -8.65
N LEU A 30 14.97 -16.02 -9.36
CA LEU A 30 14.33 -14.72 -9.59
C LEU A 30 14.01 -14.00 -8.28
N THR A 31 13.44 -14.71 -7.31
CA THR A 31 13.10 -14.14 -6.00
C THR A 31 14.35 -13.68 -5.24
N ASN A 32 15.45 -14.43 -5.33
CA ASN A 32 16.73 -14.04 -4.73
C ASN A 32 17.29 -12.78 -5.40
N GLU A 33 17.26 -12.71 -6.72
CA GLU A 33 17.73 -11.56 -7.49
C GLU A 33 16.92 -10.29 -7.16
N LEU A 34 15.59 -10.36 -7.17
CA LEU A 34 14.72 -9.24 -6.80
C LEU A 34 14.96 -8.76 -5.36
N ASN A 35 15.12 -9.69 -4.42
CA ASN A 35 15.44 -9.34 -3.03
C ASN A 35 16.80 -8.64 -2.90
N GLN A 36 17.81 -9.08 -3.64
CA GLN A 36 19.12 -8.43 -3.66
C GLN A 36 19.03 -7.03 -4.28
N SER A 37 18.29 -6.87 -5.38
CA SER A 37 18.03 -5.59 -6.02
C SER A 37 17.36 -4.61 -5.07
N LEU A 38 16.31 -5.02 -4.35
CA LEU A 38 15.65 -4.19 -3.35
C LEU A 38 16.60 -3.74 -2.23
N ARG A 39 17.48 -4.64 -1.75
CA ARG A 39 18.49 -4.31 -0.73
C ARG A 39 19.47 -3.25 -1.23
N ARG A 40 19.97 -3.41 -2.47
CA ARG A 40 20.86 -2.44 -3.12
C ARG A 40 20.16 -1.08 -3.29
N LEU A 41 18.92 -1.08 -3.79
CA LEU A 41 18.12 0.13 -3.94
C LEU A 41 17.88 0.82 -2.60
N ARG A 42 17.71 0.10 -1.49
CA ARG A 42 17.54 0.72 -0.15
C ARG A 42 18.82 1.34 0.42
N GLN A 43 20.00 0.88 -0.02
CA GLN A 43 21.30 1.24 0.54
C GLN A 43 22.10 2.21 -0.35
N TYR A 44 21.46 2.84 -1.33
CA TYR A 44 22.16 3.75 -2.24
C TYR A 44 22.72 4.99 -1.52
N HIS A 45 23.93 5.41 -1.88
CA HIS A 45 24.63 6.54 -1.25
C HIS A 45 24.50 7.83 -2.08
N SER A 46 24.32 7.71 -3.40
CA SER A 46 24.16 8.83 -4.32
C SER A 46 23.08 8.56 -5.37
N GLU A 47 22.54 9.63 -5.96
CA GLU A 47 21.58 9.50 -7.06
C GLU A 47 22.15 8.67 -8.23
N SER A 48 23.44 8.84 -8.56
CA SER A 48 24.12 8.03 -9.58
C SER A 48 24.15 6.54 -9.23
N ASP A 49 24.31 6.16 -7.96
CA ASP A 49 24.27 4.75 -7.55
C ASP A 49 22.87 4.16 -7.69
N TRP A 50 21.85 4.97 -7.40
CA TRP A 50 20.46 4.55 -7.54
C TRP A 50 20.08 4.35 -9.00
N VAL A 51 20.44 5.32 -9.85
CA VAL A 51 20.25 5.25 -11.30
C VAL A 51 20.99 4.04 -11.88
N SER A 52 22.27 3.85 -11.55
CA SER A 52 23.06 2.73 -12.07
C SER A 52 22.49 1.38 -11.64
N THR A 53 22.00 1.27 -10.40
CA THR A 53 21.35 0.05 -9.91
C THR A 53 20.06 -0.24 -10.66
N LEU A 54 19.21 0.76 -10.94
CA LEU A 54 17.99 0.54 -11.71
C LEU A 54 18.26 0.12 -13.14
N ILE A 55 19.24 0.74 -13.80
CA ILE A 55 19.62 0.37 -15.17
C ILE A 55 20.24 -1.04 -15.20
N ASP A 56 21.15 -1.36 -14.27
CA ASP A 56 21.75 -2.70 -14.14
C ASP A 56 20.69 -3.78 -13.97
N VAL A 57 19.77 -3.60 -13.00
CA VAL A 57 18.69 -4.57 -12.74
C VAL A 57 17.70 -4.64 -13.90
N GLY A 58 17.27 -3.49 -14.41
CA GLY A 58 16.30 -3.42 -15.52
C GLY A 58 16.82 -4.04 -16.80
N SER A 59 18.12 -3.88 -17.11
CA SER A 59 18.74 -4.42 -18.33
C SER A 59 18.70 -5.96 -18.43
N ARG A 60 18.36 -6.67 -17.35
CA ARG A 60 18.15 -8.12 -17.35
C ARG A 60 16.78 -8.53 -17.88
N PHE A 61 15.81 -7.62 -17.84
CA PHE A 61 14.41 -7.85 -18.21
C PHE A 61 14.04 -7.21 -19.55
N VAL A 62 14.91 -6.35 -20.09
CA VAL A 62 14.71 -5.63 -21.34
C VAL A 62 16.05 -5.22 -21.95
N GLN A 63 16.14 -5.23 -23.28
CA GLN A 63 17.33 -4.79 -23.99
C GLN A 63 17.55 -3.28 -23.98
N GLN A 64 16.51 -2.48 -24.24
CA GLN A 64 16.63 -1.02 -24.25
C GLN A 64 15.91 -0.44 -23.04
N ILE A 65 16.65 0.24 -22.18
CA ILE A 65 16.08 0.90 -20.99
C ILE A 65 16.71 2.26 -20.77
N ALA A 66 15.90 3.24 -20.39
CA ALA A 66 16.37 4.53 -19.92
C ALA A 66 15.59 4.97 -18.70
N LEU A 67 16.28 5.68 -17.81
CA LEU A 67 15.69 6.32 -16.65
C LEU A 67 15.76 7.82 -16.86
N PHE A 68 14.61 8.46 -16.72
CA PHE A 68 14.45 9.90 -16.82
C PHE A 68 13.98 10.49 -15.50
N SER A 69 14.46 11.68 -15.13
CA SER A 69 13.90 12.48 -14.05
C SER A 69 12.91 13.51 -14.61
N LEU A 70 11.85 13.83 -13.86
CA LEU A 70 10.86 14.85 -14.22
C LEU A 70 10.91 16.06 -13.29
N ASN A 71 11.33 17.21 -13.82
CA ASN A 71 11.41 18.47 -13.08
C ASN A 71 10.74 19.60 -13.85
N ALA A 72 9.74 20.24 -13.25
CA ALA A 72 9.02 21.39 -13.84
C ALA A 72 8.57 21.17 -15.30
N GLY A 73 8.05 19.97 -15.61
CA GLY A 73 7.59 19.61 -16.96
C GLY A 73 8.70 19.25 -17.95
N VAL A 74 9.96 19.22 -17.51
CA VAL A 74 11.10 18.78 -18.34
C VAL A 74 11.53 17.38 -17.93
N VAL A 75 11.57 16.48 -18.90
CA VAL A 75 12.07 15.11 -18.77
C VAL A 75 13.55 15.11 -19.14
N SER A 76 14.42 14.65 -18.24
CA SER A 76 15.88 14.65 -18.43
C SER A 76 16.47 13.27 -18.21
N LEU A 77 17.30 12.81 -19.14
CA LEU A 77 17.95 11.50 -19.07
C LEU A 77 18.92 11.44 -17.89
N ARG A 78 18.85 10.36 -17.11
CA ARG A 78 19.74 10.10 -15.97
C ARG A 78 20.63 8.88 -16.17
N GLY A 79 20.13 7.86 -16.87
CA GLY A 79 20.87 6.65 -17.20
C GLY A 79 20.19 5.88 -18.31
N GLN A 80 20.94 5.06 -19.03
CA GLN A 80 20.44 4.27 -20.15
C GLN A 80 21.26 3.00 -20.39
N HIS A 81 20.65 2.05 -21.09
CA HIS A 81 21.28 0.87 -21.65
C HIS A 81 20.77 0.67 -23.09
N LYS A 82 21.70 0.52 -24.04
CA LYS A 82 21.46 0.25 -25.48
C LYS A 82 20.52 1.22 -26.23
N LEU A 83 20.38 2.48 -25.78
CA LEU A 83 19.62 3.52 -26.48
C LEU A 83 20.48 4.58 -27.18
N ASN A 84 21.78 4.69 -26.83
CA ASN A 84 22.74 5.62 -27.45
C ASN A 84 22.30 7.10 -27.47
N LEU A 85 21.52 7.54 -26.48
CA LEU A 85 21.09 8.93 -26.34
C LEU A 85 22.26 9.83 -25.89
N PRO A 86 22.25 11.13 -26.23
CA PRO A 86 23.21 12.09 -25.69
C PRO A 86 23.18 12.18 -24.16
N GLU A 87 24.32 12.41 -23.50
CA GLU A 87 24.41 12.46 -22.02
C GLU A 87 23.46 13.49 -21.37
N ARG A 88 23.21 14.62 -22.05
CA ARG A 88 22.32 15.69 -21.59
C ARG A 88 21.00 15.72 -22.35
N PHE A 89 20.53 14.55 -22.80
CA PHE A 89 19.27 14.45 -23.52
C PHE A 89 18.09 14.84 -22.61
N SER A 90 17.26 15.76 -23.08
CA SER A 90 16.09 16.25 -22.35
C SER A 90 15.03 16.76 -23.31
N PHE A 91 13.76 16.70 -22.92
CA PHE A 91 12.64 17.18 -23.72
C PHE A 91 11.48 17.65 -22.82
N PRO A 92 10.60 18.56 -23.32
CA PRO A 92 9.37 18.93 -22.62
C PRO A 92 8.40 17.75 -22.54
N ILE A 93 7.74 17.52 -21.40
CA ILE A 93 6.79 16.41 -21.24
C ILE A 93 5.65 16.47 -22.28
N SER A 94 5.25 17.67 -22.69
CA SER A 94 4.20 17.89 -23.69
C SER A 94 4.58 17.42 -25.11
N SER A 95 5.85 17.12 -25.38
CA SER A 95 6.28 16.61 -26.68
C SER A 95 6.24 15.07 -26.79
N ALA A 96 5.83 14.37 -25.74
CA ALA A 96 5.81 12.91 -25.68
C ALA A 96 4.53 12.41 -24.99
N GLY A 97 3.54 12.01 -25.79
CA GLY A 97 2.21 11.57 -25.33
C GLY A 97 2.27 10.49 -24.27
N ALA A 98 2.97 9.38 -24.55
CA ALA A 98 3.12 8.26 -23.61
C ALA A 98 3.72 8.68 -22.26
N PHE A 99 4.72 9.57 -22.27
CA PHE A 99 5.30 10.10 -21.04
C PHE A 99 4.30 10.97 -20.29
N ALA A 100 3.60 11.87 -20.97
CA ALA A 100 2.57 12.72 -20.37
C ALA A 100 1.45 11.89 -19.73
N SER A 101 0.96 10.88 -20.44
CA SER A 101 -0.07 9.95 -19.93
C SER A 101 0.42 9.21 -18.69
N ALA A 102 1.64 8.68 -18.68
CA ALA A 102 2.18 7.98 -17.50
C ALA A 102 2.34 8.90 -16.28
N VAL A 103 2.61 10.19 -16.51
CA VAL A 103 2.66 11.20 -15.44
C VAL A 103 1.27 11.51 -14.89
N GLU A 104 0.28 11.65 -15.76
CA GLU A 104 -1.09 11.99 -15.41
C GLU A 104 -1.81 10.85 -14.68
N THR A 105 -1.73 9.63 -15.22
CA THR A 105 -2.40 8.46 -14.66
C THR A 105 -1.66 7.85 -13.48
N LYS A 106 -0.32 8.03 -13.42
CA LYS A 106 0.59 7.32 -12.51
C LYS A 106 0.60 5.81 -12.70
N ASP A 107 0.14 5.36 -13.86
CA ASP A 107 0.13 3.95 -14.26
C ASP A 107 1.11 3.72 -15.42
N PRO A 108 1.63 2.48 -15.57
CA PRO A 108 2.41 2.11 -16.75
C PRO A 108 1.63 2.36 -18.04
N VAL A 109 2.31 2.95 -19.03
CA VAL A 109 1.75 3.21 -20.35
C VAL A 109 2.49 2.40 -21.40
N VAL A 110 1.73 1.79 -22.33
CA VAL A 110 2.27 1.11 -23.51
C VAL A 110 1.86 1.89 -24.74
N SER A 111 2.83 2.27 -25.57
CA SER A 111 2.59 3.04 -26.79
C SER A 111 3.42 2.50 -27.95
N LEU A 112 3.05 2.89 -29.17
CA LEU A 112 3.96 2.76 -30.31
C LEU A 112 5.17 3.70 -30.13
N ARG A 113 6.29 3.35 -30.77
CA ARG A 113 7.51 4.18 -30.78
C ARG A 113 7.49 5.26 -31.85
N THR A 114 6.42 6.06 -31.89
CA THR A 114 6.32 7.20 -32.81
C THR A 114 6.90 8.48 -32.18
N PRO A 115 7.32 9.47 -32.99
CA PRO A 115 7.82 10.74 -32.47
C PRO A 115 6.84 11.47 -31.55
N SER A 116 5.53 11.37 -31.79
CA SER A 116 4.51 12.02 -30.94
C SER A 116 4.35 11.36 -29.57
N GLU A 117 4.66 10.06 -29.47
CA GLU A 117 4.51 9.30 -28.22
C GLU A 117 5.79 9.35 -27.37
N VAL A 118 6.96 9.20 -28.00
CA VAL A 118 8.23 9.01 -27.30
C VAL A 118 9.32 9.99 -27.70
N THR A 119 9.07 10.97 -28.57
CA THR A 119 10.05 11.85 -29.25
C THR A 119 10.84 11.17 -30.36
N GLU A 120 11.39 11.97 -31.29
CA GLU A 120 12.26 11.55 -32.39
C GLU A 120 13.39 10.61 -31.93
N ALA A 121 14.10 10.95 -30.85
CA ALA A 121 15.30 10.22 -30.42
C ALA A 121 15.02 8.82 -29.85
N LEU A 122 13.80 8.57 -29.37
CA LEU A 122 13.37 7.25 -28.88
C LEU A 122 12.48 6.52 -29.87
N SER A 123 12.07 7.19 -30.96
CA SER A 123 11.26 6.61 -32.02
C SER A 123 12.08 5.63 -32.86
N LEU A 124 11.37 4.73 -33.53
CA LEU A 124 11.95 3.86 -34.55
C LEU A 124 11.09 3.86 -35.81
N PRO A 125 11.66 3.54 -36.97
CA PRO A 125 10.91 3.50 -38.24
C PRO A 125 9.90 2.34 -38.34
N SER A 126 9.92 1.40 -37.39
CA SER A 126 9.04 0.24 -37.37
C SER A 126 7.71 0.57 -36.71
N ASP A 127 6.62 0.23 -37.37
CA ASP A 127 5.26 0.47 -36.89
C ASP A 127 4.78 -0.57 -35.85
N GLU A 128 5.58 -1.60 -35.57
CA GLU A 128 5.18 -2.71 -34.67
C GLU A 128 5.84 -2.62 -33.28
N GLU A 129 6.91 -1.83 -33.14
CA GLU A 129 7.62 -1.74 -31.88
C GLU A 129 6.91 -0.87 -30.85
N ARG A 130 6.78 -1.42 -29.65
CA ARG A 130 6.14 -0.76 -28.52
C ARG A 130 7.18 -0.35 -27.49
N ALA A 131 6.93 0.79 -26.86
CA ALA A 131 7.63 1.23 -25.68
C ALA A 131 6.71 1.13 -24.47
N HIS A 132 7.32 0.84 -23.33
CA HIS A 132 6.70 0.88 -22.02
C HIS A 132 7.28 2.06 -21.25
N VAL A 133 6.40 2.90 -20.72
CA VAL A 133 6.76 4.03 -19.88
C VAL A 133 6.19 3.78 -18.50
N LEU A 134 7.07 3.50 -17.53
CA LEU A 134 6.70 3.14 -16.16
C LEU A 134 7.01 4.31 -15.22
N PRO A 135 6.00 4.89 -14.55
CA PRO A 135 6.23 5.99 -13.62
C PRO A 135 6.89 5.49 -12.33
N ILE A 136 7.82 6.29 -11.81
CA ILE A 136 8.36 6.16 -10.45
C ILE A 136 7.82 7.34 -9.64
N VAL A 137 7.05 6.99 -8.61
CA VAL A 137 6.29 7.93 -7.78
C VAL A 137 7.04 8.18 -6.49
N ASN A 138 7.03 9.43 -6.04
CA ASN A 138 7.34 9.78 -4.66
C ASN A 138 6.13 10.48 -4.07
N GLU A 139 5.56 9.90 -3.01
CA GLU A 139 4.28 10.26 -2.41
C GLU A 139 3.13 10.20 -3.44
N ASN A 140 2.78 11.34 -4.04
CA ASN A 140 1.71 11.42 -5.03
C ASN A 140 2.17 12.11 -6.33
N ARG A 141 3.49 12.26 -6.52
CA ARG A 141 4.10 12.92 -7.67
C ARG A 141 5.01 11.95 -8.42
N VAL A 142 4.87 11.90 -9.74
CA VAL A 142 5.86 11.22 -10.61
C VAL A 142 7.15 12.04 -10.62
N VAL A 143 8.24 11.44 -10.14
CA VAL A 143 9.56 12.09 -10.04
C VAL A 143 10.55 11.56 -11.07
N ALA A 144 10.32 10.35 -11.56
CA ALA A 144 11.10 9.73 -12.61
C ALA A 144 10.23 8.80 -13.47
N LEU A 145 10.71 8.47 -14.66
CA LEU A 145 10.07 7.52 -15.57
C LEU A 145 11.11 6.54 -16.11
N LEU A 146 10.77 5.26 -16.13
CA LEU A 146 11.50 4.23 -16.86
C LEU A 146 10.90 4.09 -18.25
N PHE A 147 11.72 4.28 -19.27
CA PHE A 147 11.43 3.87 -20.63
C PHE A 147 12.02 2.47 -20.85
N ALA A 148 11.25 1.57 -21.44
CA ALA A 148 11.68 0.23 -21.77
C ALA A 148 11.16 -0.19 -23.15
N ALA A 149 12.01 -0.80 -23.97
CA ALA A 149 11.63 -1.34 -25.27
C ALA A 149 12.47 -2.58 -25.62
N ASP A 150 11.84 -3.55 -26.26
CA ASP A 150 12.50 -4.74 -26.81
C ASP A 150 11.79 -5.20 -28.07
N GLN A 151 12.53 -5.79 -28.99
CA GLN A 151 11.99 -6.41 -30.20
C GLN A 151 11.65 -7.89 -29.99
N GLU A 152 12.36 -8.57 -29.08
CA GLU A 152 12.31 -10.03 -28.99
C GLU A 152 11.53 -10.49 -27.75
N TYR A 153 11.95 -10.04 -26.57
CA TYR A 153 11.31 -10.43 -25.32
C TYR A 153 11.54 -9.38 -24.23
N MET A 154 10.48 -9.08 -23.47
CA MET A 154 10.55 -8.20 -22.32
C MET A 154 9.68 -8.74 -21.20
N ASP A 155 10.22 -8.77 -19.98
CA ASP A 155 9.45 -9.09 -18.78
C ASP A 155 8.87 -7.80 -18.17
N VAL A 156 7.70 -7.41 -18.67
CA VAL A 156 7.00 -6.20 -18.25
C VAL A 156 6.64 -6.23 -16.76
N ASN A 157 6.26 -7.40 -16.23
CA ASN A 157 5.90 -7.55 -14.81
C ASN A 157 7.11 -7.30 -13.91
N ALA A 158 8.29 -7.79 -14.30
CA ALA A 158 9.52 -7.54 -13.56
C ALA A 158 9.90 -6.05 -13.57
N LEU A 159 9.71 -5.35 -14.70
CA LEU A 159 9.96 -3.92 -14.81
C LEU A 159 8.98 -3.09 -13.97
N GLU A 160 7.69 -3.43 -13.98
CA GLU A 160 6.69 -2.78 -13.12
C GLU A 160 7.01 -2.97 -11.64
N LEU A 161 7.38 -4.20 -11.24
CA LEU A 161 7.82 -4.48 -9.89
C LEU A 161 9.07 -3.66 -9.52
N LEU A 162 10.03 -3.54 -10.44
CA LEU A 162 11.23 -2.72 -10.24
C LEU A 162 10.89 -1.24 -10.05
N ALA A 163 10.01 -0.68 -10.89
CA ALA A 163 9.53 0.70 -10.76
C ALA A 163 8.79 0.93 -9.44
N GLY A 164 7.97 -0.04 -9.01
CA GLY A 164 7.29 -0.03 -7.72
C GLY A 164 8.27 -0.06 -6.53
N MET A 165 9.28 -0.95 -6.56
CA MET A 165 10.34 -0.97 -5.55
C MET A 165 11.11 0.35 -5.49
N ALA A 166 11.40 0.95 -6.65
CA ALA A 166 12.05 2.24 -6.76
C ALA A 166 11.22 3.35 -6.10
N SER A 167 9.91 3.38 -6.37
CA SER A 167 8.96 4.32 -5.80
C SER A 167 8.91 4.22 -4.26
N LEU A 168 8.74 3.01 -3.74
CA LEU A 168 8.70 2.73 -2.30
C LEU A 168 10.00 3.15 -1.57
N VAL A 169 11.15 2.97 -2.22
CA VAL A 169 12.45 3.38 -1.67
C VAL A 169 12.57 4.91 -1.57
N LEU A 170 12.02 5.65 -2.54
CA LEU A 170 12.02 7.12 -2.53
C LEU A 170 11.06 7.66 -1.46
N GLU A 171 9.86 7.09 -1.33
CA GLU A 171 8.88 7.47 -0.30
C GLU A 171 9.45 7.35 1.12
N ARG A 172 10.25 6.32 1.38
CA ARG A 172 10.86 6.09 2.70
C ARG A 172 11.79 7.22 3.14
N ARG A 173 12.40 7.97 2.20
CA ARG A 173 13.28 9.10 2.54
C ARG A 173 12.51 10.36 2.95
N GLY A 174 11.23 10.49 2.58
CA GLY A 174 10.33 11.54 3.08
C GLY A 174 9.66 11.18 4.42
N ASN A 175 9.52 9.89 4.72
CA ASN A 175 8.65 9.37 5.80
C ASN A 175 9.38 8.84 7.06
N VAL A 176 10.51 9.42 7.46
CA VAL A 176 11.27 9.00 8.67
C VAL A 176 10.42 9.03 9.97
N GLY A 177 9.27 9.73 9.98
CA GLY A 177 8.36 9.80 11.13
C GLY A 177 7.26 8.72 11.23
N LEU A 178 6.94 7.94 10.18
CA LEU A 178 5.75 7.06 10.20
C LEU A 178 5.95 5.67 10.82
N HIS A 179 7.19 5.27 11.13
CA HIS A 179 7.50 3.89 11.58
C HIS A 179 7.93 3.78 13.06
N THR A 180 7.69 4.81 13.87
CA THR A 180 7.91 4.75 15.34
C THR A 180 7.01 3.72 16.03
N HIS A 181 5.97 3.21 15.36
CA HIS A 181 5.05 2.19 15.89
C HIS A 181 5.51 0.74 15.70
N ILE A 182 6.62 0.47 14.99
CA ILE A 182 7.21 -0.89 14.89
C ILE A 182 8.38 -1.06 15.88
N ALA A 183 8.81 0.00 16.58
CA ALA A 183 9.81 -0.12 17.65
C ALA A 183 9.17 -0.76 18.89
N ALA A 184 9.76 -1.86 19.36
CA ALA A 184 9.29 -2.62 20.53
C ALA A 184 9.05 -1.69 21.74
N PRO A 185 7.94 -1.85 22.49
CA PRO A 185 7.68 -1.01 23.65
C PRO A 185 8.81 -1.19 24.66
N ALA A 186 9.38 -0.07 25.10
CA ALA A 186 10.31 -0.02 26.21
C ALA A 186 9.70 -0.76 27.42
N ARG A 187 10.49 -1.62 28.06
CA ARG A 187 10.10 -2.30 29.31
C ARG A 187 9.73 -1.25 30.35
N SER A 188 8.44 -1.03 30.56
CA SER A 188 7.92 -0.28 31.69
C SER A 188 8.18 -1.08 32.96
N GLN A 189 8.99 -0.52 33.85
CA GLN A 189 9.14 -0.94 35.23
C GLN A 189 7.78 -0.79 35.93
N GLU A 190 7.33 -1.83 36.63
CA GLU A 190 6.13 -1.77 37.47
C GLU A 190 6.38 -0.88 38.71
N PRO A 191 5.53 0.12 38.99
CA PRO A 191 5.44 0.67 40.33
C PRO A 191 4.44 -0.13 41.15
N THR A 192 4.96 -0.60 42.27
CA THR A 192 4.32 -1.01 43.52
C THR A 192 2.87 -0.55 43.74
N ARG A 193 2.01 -1.53 44.01
CA ARG A 193 0.67 -1.37 44.59
C ARG A 193 0.79 -0.77 46.00
N ASP A 194 0.07 0.31 46.25
CA ASP A 194 -0.44 0.64 47.58
C ASP A 194 -1.98 0.61 47.56
N ALA A 195 -2.51 -0.03 48.57
CA ALA A 195 -3.92 -0.29 48.83
C ALA A 195 -4.61 0.90 49.51
N VAL A 196 -5.89 1.14 49.21
CA VAL A 196 -6.86 1.63 50.21
C VAL A 196 -8.25 1.03 49.96
N GLU A 197 -8.87 0.64 51.07
CA GLU A 197 -10.08 -0.11 51.35
C GLU A 197 -11.41 0.69 51.26
N VAL A 198 -12.42 0.03 50.68
CA VAL A 198 -13.80 -0.24 51.18
C VAL A 198 -14.67 0.90 51.76
N ARG A 199 -15.90 1.02 51.20
CA ARG A 199 -17.15 0.89 52.00
C ARG A 199 -18.41 0.67 51.14
N GLU A 200 -19.10 -0.42 51.43
CA GLU A 200 -20.47 -0.75 51.02
C GLU A 200 -21.48 -0.04 51.92
N ASP A 201 -22.65 0.30 51.37
CA ASP A 201 -23.90 0.27 52.14
C ASP A 201 -25.13 0.02 51.23
N VAL A 202 -26.14 -0.61 51.81
CA VAL A 202 -27.20 -1.40 51.17
C VAL A 202 -28.51 -0.60 50.88
N THR A 203 -29.26 -1.08 49.89
CA THR A 203 -30.60 -0.74 49.31
C THR A 203 -31.78 -0.66 50.33
N PRO A 204 -33.04 -0.19 50.03
CA PRO A 204 -33.83 -0.46 48.80
C PRO A 204 -34.98 0.50 48.32
N LEU A 205 -35.46 0.19 47.10
CA LEU A 205 -36.78 0.34 46.41
C LEU A 205 -37.78 1.48 46.79
N VAL A 206 -38.28 2.22 45.77
CA VAL A 206 -39.70 2.25 45.31
C VAL A 206 -39.88 3.12 44.05
N SER A 207 -40.78 2.64 43.19
CA SER A 207 -41.31 3.08 41.89
C SER A 207 -41.65 4.57 41.67
N SER A 208 -41.51 5.06 40.43
CA SER A 208 -42.66 5.33 39.53
C SER A 208 -42.24 5.96 38.19
N ASN A 209 -43.05 5.64 37.19
CA ASN A 209 -42.92 5.88 35.75
C ASN A 209 -42.67 7.32 35.30
N GLY A 210 -42.03 7.46 34.13
CA GLY A 210 -42.49 8.43 33.15
C GLY A 210 -41.43 9.06 32.25
N VAL A 211 -41.31 8.51 31.03
CA VAL A 211 -41.03 9.25 29.78
C VAL A 211 -39.62 9.85 29.62
N SER A 212 -38.79 9.20 28.81
CA SER A 212 -38.52 9.62 27.42
C SER A 212 -37.32 8.86 26.90
N ALA A 213 -37.58 7.78 26.16
CA ALA A 213 -36.57 7.14 25.34
C ALA A 213 -36.21 8.11 24.22
N SER A 214 -35.06 8.80 24.37
CA SER A 214 -34.43 9.49 23.26
C SER A 214 -33.91 8.42 22.31
N ALA A 215 -34.75 8.09 21.33
CA ALA A 215 -34.36 7.35 20.14
C ALA A 215 -33.20 8.11 19.48
N ARG A 216 -31.97 7.66 19.71
CA ARG A 216 -30.84 8.06 18.88
C ARG A 216 -31.05 7.41 17.53
N SER A 217 -31.58 8.21 16.61
CA SER A 217 -31.73 7.91 15.20
C SER A 217 -30.46 7.22 14.68
N SER A 218 -30.60 5.98 14.25
CA SER A 218 -29.66 5.27 13.39
C SER A 218 -29.71 5.91 12.01
N ALA A 219 -29.21 7.14 11.90
CA ALA A 219 -29.00 7.78 10.61
C ALA A 219 -27.75 7.17 9.99
N LYS A 220 -27.92 6.58 8.82
CA LYS A 220 -26.81 6.11 7.98
C LYS A 220 -25.86 7.29 7.77
N PRO A 221 -24.57 7.18 8.08
CA PRO A 221 -23.66 8.32 8.01
C PRO A 221 -23.59 8.81 6.56
N GLU A 222 -24.05 10.05 6.34
CA GLU A 222 -23.93 10.72 5.05
C GLU A 222 -22.45 11.03 4.83
N LEU A 223 -21.83 10.30 3.91
CA LEU A 223 -20.45 10.53 3.52
C LEU A 223 -20.38 11.90 2.81
N PRO A 224 -19.35 12.71 3.10
CA PRO A 224 -19.20 14.01 2.45
C PRO A 224 -19.00 13.82 0.94
N SER A 225 -19.56 14.76 0.18
CA SER A 225 -19.30 14.87 -1.25
C SER A 225 -17.82 15.20 -1.46
N TRP A 226 -17.05 14.22 -1.95
CA TRP A 226 -15.60 14.35 -2.15
C TRP A 226 -15.22 15.50 -3.09
N ALA A 227 -16.12 15.86 -4.02
CA ALA A 227 -15.91 16.96 -4.96
C ALA A 227 -15.81 18.32 -4.25
N ASP A 228 -16.47 18.48 -3.11
CA ASP A 228 -16.60 19.76 -2.41
C ASP A 228 -15.52 20.00 -1.34
N LEU A 229 -14.70 18.97 -1.04
CA LEU A 229 -13.61 19.05 -0.07
C LEU A 229 -12.34 19.67 -0.68
N SER A 230 -11.61 20.47 0.10
CA SER A 230 -10.26 20.91 -0.29
C SER A 230 -9.28 19.74 -0.34
N GLU A 231 -8.15 19.88 -1.04
CA GLU A 231 -7.13 18.82 -1.13
C GLU A 231 -6.56 18.43 0.25
N GLU A 232 -6.39 19.41 1.15
CA GLU A 232 -5.97 19.19 2.53
C GLU A 232 -7.01 18.39 3.33
N GLN A 233 -8.30 18.75 3.19
CA GLN A 233 -9.39 18.02 3.83
C GLN A 233 -9.50 16.59 3.30
N ARG A 234 -9.42 16.38 1.98
CA ARG A 234 -9.40 15.04 1.37
C ARG A 234 -8.25 14.20 1.91
N THR A 235 -7.06 14.79 2.03
CA THR A 235 -5.88 14.12 2.60
C THR A 235 -6.14 13.71 4.06
N LEU A 236 -6.73 14.60 4.87
CA LEU A 236 -7.08 14.29 6.26
C LEU A 236 -8.13 13.15 6.35
N HIS A 237 -9.12 13.13 5.46
CA HIS A 237 -10.10 12.03 5.36
C HIS A 237 -9.42 10.70 4.99
N ILE A 238 -8.50 10.69 4.03
CA ILE A 238 -7.75 9.48 3.64
C ILE A 238 -6.89 8.98 4.81
N GLN A 239 -6.23 9.88 5.52
CA GLN A 239 -5.43 9.53 6.71
C GLN A 239 -6.30 8.94 7.82
N ALA A 240 -7.46 9.54 8.09
CA ALA A 240 -8.42 9.05 9.07
C ALA A 240 -8.93 7.64 8.71
N GLN A 241 -9.26 7.38 7.44
CA GLN A 241 -9.65 6.05 6.97
C GLN A 241 -8.54 5.02 7.14
N ARG A 242 -7.29 5.38 6.81
CA ARG A 242 -6.13 4.48 6.98
C ARG A 242 -5.88 4.17 8.44
N PHE A 243 -5.92 5.18 9.31
CA PHE A 243 -5.82 5.01 10.75
C PHE A 243 -6.86 4.03 11.27
N SER A 244 -8.13 4.20 10.89
CA SER A 244 -9.22 3.33 11.35
C SER A 244 -9.02 1.88 10.92
N ARG A 245 -8.66 1.64 9.65
CA ARG A 245 -8.38 0.29 9.12
C ARG A 245 -7.24 -0.41 9.86
N VAL A 246 -6.13 0.30 10.06
CA VAL A 246 -4.96 -0.26 10.74
C VAL A 246 -5.28 -0.53 12.20
N THR A 247 -5.84 0.45 12.91
CA THR A 247 -6.11 0.32 14.35
C THR A 247 -7.06 -0.84 14.64
N VAL A 248 -8.14 -0.98 13.86
CA VAL A 248 -9.10 -2.08 14.05
C VAL A 248 -8.49 -3.44 13.67
N ALA A 249 -7.65 -3.51 12.63
CA ALA A 249 -6.92 -4.73 12.30
C ALA A 249 -5.91 -5.12 13.39
N GLU A 250 -5.21 -4.16 13.98
CA GLU A 250 -4.30 -4.38 15.10
C GLU A 250 -5.03 -4.93 16.34
N MET A 251 -6.20 -4.38 16.69
CA MET A 251 -7.02 -4.92 17.78
C MET A 251 -7.38 -6.39 17.54
N GLN A 252 -7.76 -6.74 16.30
CA GLN A 252 -8.12 -8.11 15.93
C GLN A 252 -6.93 -9.08 15.96
N LEU A 253 -5.76 -8.62 15.51
CA LEU A 253 -4.54 -9.42 15.51
C LEU A 253 -3.94 -9.60 16.90
N ALA A 254 -4.00 -8.57 17.73
CA ALA A 254 -3.47 -8.61 19.09
C ALA A 254 -4.34 -9.46 20.02
N ARG A 255 -5.67 -9.44 19.83
CA ARG A 255 -6.62 -10.10 20.74
C ARG A 255 -7.69 -10.90 19.99
N PRO A 256 -7.31 -11.92 19.21
CA PRO A 256 -8.24 -12.68 18.37
C PRO A 256 -9.33 -13.41 19.17
N GLU A 257 -8.98 -13.90 20.37
CA GLU A 257 -9.95 -14.56 21.28
C GLU A 257 -10.96 -13.57 21.85
N ALA A 258 -10.53 -12.38 22.25
CA ALA A 258 -11.41 -11.32 22.74
C ALA A 258 -12.40 -10.85 21.66
N CYS A 259 -11.94 -10.73 20.41
CA CYS A 259 -12.82 -10.45 19.28
C CYS A 259 -13.85 -11.56 19.06
N ARG A 260 -13.42 -12.83 19.15
CA ARG A 260 -14.34 -13.97 18.99
C ARG A 260 -15.39 -14.00 20.09
N SER A 261 -14.98 -13.95 21.35
CA SER A 261 -15.90 -13.95 22.50
C SER A 261 -16.80 -12.72 22.52
N GLY A 262 -16.28 -11.55 22.15
CA GLY A 262 -17.07 -10.32 22.03
C GLY A 262 -18.15 -10.41 20.96
N ARG A 263 -17.88 -11.05 19.81
CA ARG A 263 -18.90 -11.31 18.79
C ARG A 263 -19.94 -12.31 19.25
N GLU A 264 -19.51 -13.41 19.87
CA GLU A 264 -20.39 -14.46 20.40
C GLU A 264 -21.37 -13.91 21.45
N GLN A 265 -20.91 -12.95 22.27
CA GLN A 265 -21.70 -12.32 23.33
C GLN A 265 -22.37 -11.01 22.90
N ALA A 266 -22.23 -10.61 21.62
CA ALA A 266 -22.68 -9.32 21.09
C ALA A 266 -22.25 -8.12 21.97
N ASN A 267 -21.02 -8.16 22.49
CA ASN A 267 -20.47 -7.14 23.38
C ASN A 267 -18.97 -6.91 23.15
N LEU A 268 -18.57 -6.69 21.90
CA LEU A 268 -17.17 -6.43 21.51
C LEU A 268 -16.54 -5.28 22.30
N TYR A 269 -17.30 -4.24 22.63
CA TYR A 269 -16.79 -3.10 23.37
C TYR A 269 -16.31 -3.47 24.77
N MET A 270 -17.01 -4.36 25.48
CA MET A 270 -16.57 -4.80 26.82
C MET A 270 -15.21 -5.51 26.77
N PHE A 271 -15.00 -6.39 25.78
CA PHE A 271 -13.78 -7.19 25.64
C PHE A 271 -12.56 -6.42 25.11
N LEU A 272 -12.79 -5.32 24.39
CA LEU A 272 -11.76 -4.46 23.80
C LEU A 272 -11.83 -3.02 24.32
N LYS A 273 -12.39 -2.82 25.53
CA LYS A 273 -12.75 -1.50 26.04
C LYS A 273 -11.57 -0.54 26.06
N SER A 274 -10.45 -0.98 26.62
CA SER A 274 -9.23 -0.16 26.70
C SER A 274 -8.74 0.29 25.33
N GLU A 275 -8.72 -0.61 24.36
CA GLU A 275 -8.21 -0.40 23.02
C GLU A 275 -9.15 0.51 22.22
N ILE A 276 -10.46 0.27 22.29
CA ILE A 276 -11.48 1.09 21.62
C ILE A 276 -11.52 2.49 22.21
N ASP A 277 -11.48 2.64 23.54
CA ASP A 277 -11.50 3.96 24.17
C ASP A 277 -10.23 4.77 23.85
N ALA A 278 -9.06 4.11 23.84
CA ALA A 278 -7.81 4.74 23.43
C ALA A 278 -7.84 5.17 21.96
N ALA A 279 -8.30 4.30 21.06
CA ALA A 279 -8.44 4.61 19.63
C ALA A 279 -9.41 5.77 19.39
N ARG A 280 -10.56 5.77 20.08
CA ARG A 280 -11.57 6.85 19.99
C ARG A 280 -11.00 8.19 20.45
N LYS A 281 -10.22 8.20 21.54
CA LYS A 281 -9.55 9.40 22.03
C LYS A 281 -8.58 9.96 20.99
N THR A 282 -7.69 9.10 20.48
CA THR A 282 -6.71 9.49 19.44
C THR A 282 -7.40 9.99 18.18
N TYR A 283 -8.43 9.27 17.71
CA TYR A 283 -9.18 9.63 16.51
C TYR A 283 -9.83 11.02 16.63
N ARG A 284 -10.50 11.27 17.77
CA ARG A 284 -11.12 12.56 18.05
C ARG A 284 -10.08 13.69 18.06
N THR A 285 -8.94 13.50 18.70
CA THR A 285 -7.91 14.54 18.79
C THR A 285 -7.23 14.82 17.45
N GLN A 286 -6.98 13.79 16.63
CA GLN A 286 -6.18 13.94 15.41
C GLN A 286 -7.01 14.28 14.17
N PHE A 287 -8.20 13.71 14.03
CA PHE A 287 -8.96 13.77 12.77
C PHE A 287 -10.25 14.56 12.86
N MET A 288 -10.91 14.62 14.03
CA MET A 288 -12.14 15.41 14.22
C MET A 288 -11.85 16.91 14.42
N THR A 289 -10.94 17.44 13.61
CA THR A 289 -10.51 18.84 13.59
C THR A 289 -11.26 19.66 12.53
N ILE A 290 -11.98 18.98 11.62
CA ILE A 290 -12.83 19.62 10.60
C ILE A 290 -14.29 19.17 10.76
N PRO A 291 -15.29 20.07 10.52
CA PRO A 291 -16.70 19.73 10.69
C PRO A 291 -17.21 18.63 9.75
N SER A 292 -16.55 18.43 8.59
CA SER A 292 -16.93 17.41 7.61
C SER A 292 -16.42 16.02 7.95
N MET A 293 -15.61 15.85 9.01
CA MET A 293 -14.95 14.57 9.31
C MET A 293 -15.98 13.51 9.71
N VAL A 294 -15.85 12.33 9.12
CA VAL A 294 -16.67 11.16 9.43
C VAL A 294 -15.96 10.32 10.48
N ASP A 295 -16.70 9.65 11.37
CA ASP A 295 -16.14 8.64 12.27
C ASP A 295 -15.84 7.32 11.54
N TYR A 296 -14.78 7.31 10.73
CA TYR A 296 -14.32 6.10 10.04
C TYR A 296 -13.88 5.00 11.03
N LEU A 297 -13.53 5.35 12.26
CA LEU A 297 -13.17 4.36 13.28
C LEU A 297 -14.40 3.54 13.68
N HIS A 298 -15.52 4.19 13.95
CA HIS A 298 -16.78 3.50 14.17
C HIS A 298 -17.19 2.65 12.96
N LEU A 299 -17.13 3.21 11.75
CA LEU A 299 -17.49 2.47 10.53
C LEU A 299 -16.66 1.20 10.36
N GLU A 300 -15.35 1.28 10.61
CA GLU A 300 -14.47 0.14 10.46
C GLU A 300 -14.66 -0.89 11.59
N LEU A 301 -14.94 -0.45 12.82
CA LEU A 301 -15.33 -1.33 13.92
C LEU A 301 -16.60 -2.12 13.59
N VAL A 302 -17.64 -1.45 13.08
CA VAL A 302 -18.87 -2.12 12.66
C VAL A 302 -18.58 -3.07 11.50
N ARG A 303 -17.92 -2.60 10.45
CA ARG A 303 -17.69 -3.36 9.23
C ARG A 303 -16.83 -4.61 9.44
N THR A 304 -15.77 -4.50 10.22
CA THR A 304 -14.75 -5.57 10.31
C THR A 304 -14.79 -6.31 11.63
N ALA A 305 -14.68 -5.62 12.77
CA ALA A 305 -14.66 -6.29 14.07
C ALA A 305 -16.04 -6.91 14.38
N ALA A 306 -17.11 -6.17 14.07
CA ALA A 306 -18.50 -6.56 14.29
C ALA A 306 -19.18 -7.19 13.05
N GLU A 307 -18.43 -7.46 11.97
CA GLU A 307 -18.92 -8.17 10.77
C GLU A 307 -20.15 -7.53 10.11
N GLY A 308 -20.25 -6.20 10.18
CA GLY A 308 -21.35 -5.42 9.62
C GLY A 308 -22.55 -5.23 10.54
N ASP A 309 -22.54 -5.81 11.75
CA ASP A 309 -23.64 -5.69 12.72
C ASP A 309 -23.26 -4.81 13.90
N GLU A 310 -23.76 -3.58 13.93
CA GLU A 310 -23.48 -2.59 14.98
C GLU A 310 -23.92 -3.08 16.37
N LEU A 311 -24.97 -3.92 16.45
CA LEU A 311 -25.47 -4.43 17.74
C LEU A 311 -24.42 -5.30 18.45
N LYS A 312 -23.50 -5.93 17.70
CA LYS A 312 -22.41 -6.72 18.30
C LYS A 312 -21.36 -5.88 19.01
N LEU A 313 -21.35 -4.56 18.85
CA LEU A 313 -20.50 -3.68 19.64
C LEU A 313 -20.93 -3.63 21.11
N GLY A 314 -22.19 -3.95 21.42
CA GLY A 314 -22.74 -4.00 22.77
C GLY A 314 -23.42 -2.71 23.21
N ALA A 315 -24.37 -2.84 24.13
CA ALA A 315 -25.21 -1.72 24.58
C ALA A 315 -24.43 -0.60 25.31
N GLU A 316 -23.27 -0.92 25.88
CA GLU A 316 -22.39 0.06 26.54
C GLU A 316 -21.48 0.81 25.57
N TYR A 317 -21.43 0.39 24.29
CA TYR A 317 -20.66 1.10 23.28
C TYR A 317 -21.22 2.52 23.09
N PRO A 318 -20.42 3.59 23.19
CA PRO A 318 -20.96 4.95 23.24
C PRO A 318 -21.56 5.46 21.91
N GLY A 319 -21.48 4.68 20.83
CA GLY A 319 -21.92 5.05 19.49
C GLY A 319 -20.87 5.85 18.72
N GLN A 320 -21.26 6.32 17.53
CA GLN A 320 -20.43 7.18 16.69
C GLN A 320 -19.94 8.41 17.45
N LEU A 321 -18.70 8.80 17.17
CA LEU A 321 -18.17 10.09 17.58
C LEU A 321 -18.91 11.17 16.77
N VAL A 322 -19.44 12.15 17.50
CA VAL A 322 -20.06 13.38 16.98
C VAL A 322 -19.27 14.56 17.50
#